data_AF-A0AA37TAH9-F1
#
_entry.id   AF-A0AA37TAH9-F1
#
_cell.length_a   1.000
_cell.length_b   1.000
_cell.length_c   1.000
_cell.angle_alpha   90.00
_cell.angle_beta   90.00
_cell.angle_gamma   90.00
#
_symmetry.space_group_name_H-M   'P 1'
#
loop_
_entity.id
_entity.type
_entity.pdbx_description
1 polymer ?
#
loop_
_entity_poly.entity_id
_entity_poly.type
_entity_poly.pdbx_seq_one_letter_code
_entity_poly.pdbx_strand_id
1 'polypeptide(L)'
;MFRSLILSVFVMLSISMTSISVFAVEVGLDASSQLMLEKQRIARAALDYIESQHSSNSLQMQRSLDEKLAKRTYWQDKEDNEFVMETDRNIMLEIAKSYNANGDKFPKIPKKQVTVLDVEGRVASVKLEADDWIDYMHLYKNADGDWKIINVLWQFKDQSKHSDKKQTN
;
A
#
# COMPACT_ATOMS: atom_id res chain seq x y z
N MET A 1 43.88 47.28 -44.10
CA MET A 1 42.42 47.07 -44.21
C MET A 1 42.07 45.60 -43.90
N PHE A 2 42.48 45.08 -42.73
CA PHE A 2 42.24 43.68 -42.34
C PHE A 2 42.09 43.61 -40.81
N ARG A 3 40.91 43.94 -40.31
CA ARG A 3 40.45 43.63 -38.96
C ARG A 3 38.94 43.48 -39.05
N SER A 4 38.44 42.27 -38.79
CA SER A 4 37.06 41.92 -38.43
C SER A 4 36.56 40.72 -39.24
N LEU A 5 37.00 39.50 -38.86
CA LEU A 5 36.24 38.28 -39.18
C LEU A 5 36.60 37.09 -38.28
N ILE A 6 36.88 37.32 -36.99
CA ILE A 6 37.06 36.22 -36.02
C ILE A 6 36.43 36.66 -34.69
N LEU A 7 35.10 36.79 -34.66
CA LEU A 7 34.39 36.93 -33.38
C LEU A 7 32.97 36.35 -33.34
N SER A 8 32.53 35.61 -34.37
CA SER A 8 31.14 35.10 -34.41
C SER A 8 30.98 33.58 -34.32
N VAL A 9 32.05 32.79 -34.17
CA VAL A 9 31.91 31.31 -34.11
C VAL A 9 32.11 30.74 -32.69
N PHE A 10 32.62 31.52 -31.73
CA PHE A 10 32.91 31.01 -30.38
C PHE A 10 31.83 31.24 -29.31
N VAL A 11 30.69 31.87 -29.65
CA VAL A 11 29.59 32.11 -28.69
C VAL A 11 28.43 31.10 -28.85
N MET A 12 28.39 30.30 -29.92
CA MET A 12 27.30 29.34 -30.12
C MET A 12 27.59 27.90 -29.64
N LEU A 13 28.83 27.54 -29.25
CA LEU A 13 29.13 26.20 -28.75
C LEU A 13 29.15 26.06 -27.21
N SER A 14 29.10 27.16 -26.46
CA SER A 14 29.08 27.13 -24.98
C SER A 14 27.67 27.15 -24.38
N ILE A 15 26.62 27.33 -25.19
CA ILE A 15 25.23 27.43 -24.72
C ILE A 15 24.49 26.08 -24.80
N SER A 16 25.04 25.03 -25.44
CA SER A 16 24.31 23.74 -25.52
C SER A 16 24.59 22.76 -24.37
N MET A 17 25.69 22.88 -23.63
CA MET A 17 26.00 21.99 -22.48
C MET A 17 25.39 22.45 -21.15
N THR A 18 25.01 23.71 -21.01
CA THR A 18 24.31 24.22 -19.82
C THR A 18 22.83 23.86 -19.82
N SER A 19 22.19 23.75 -21.00
CA SER A 19 20.77 23.42 -21.15
C SER A 19 20.43 21.97 -20.80
N ILE A 20 21.36 21.03 -21.06
CA ILE A 20 21.17 19.60 -20.78
C ILE A 20 21.20 19.34 -19.27
N SER A 21 22.04 20.09 -18.54
CA SER A 21 22.20 19.95 -17.09
C SER A 21 20.99 20.48 -16.31
N VAL A 22 20.33 21.53 -16.79
CA VAL A 22 19.14 22.12 -16.14
C VAL A 22 17.89 21.26 -16.36
N PHE A 23 17.72 20.66 -17.55
CA PHE A 23 16.59 19.77 -17.83
C PHE A 23 16.62 18.46 -17.01
N ALA A 24 17.80 17.88 -16.78
CA ALA A 24 17.91 16.64 -15.99
C ALA A 24 17.58 16.84 -14.50
N VAL A 25 17.85 18.03 -13.96
CA VAL A 25 17.54 18.38 -12.56
C VAL A 25 16.02 18.53 -12.36
N GLU A 26 15.33 19.22 -13.28
CA GLU A 26 13.86 19.42 -13.18
C GLU A 26 13.08 18.10 -13.31
N VAL A 27 13.49 17.22 -14.24
CA VAL A 27 12.83 15.91 -14.45
C VAL A 27 13.00 14.97 -13.24
N GLY A 28 14.15 15.03 -12.54
CA GLY A 28 14.40 14.19 -11.36
C GLY A 28 13.61 14.60 -10.11
N LEU A 29 13.35 15.90 -9.94
CA LEU A 29 12.54 16.43 -8.83
C LEU A 29 11.07 16.02 -8.96
N ASP A 30 10.51 16.10 -10.17
CA ASP A 30 9.12 15.69 -10.42
C ASP A 30 8.95 14.19 -10.14
N ALA A 31 9.81 13.32 -10.69
CA ALA A 31 9.71 11.87 -10.49
C ALA A 31 9.76 11.43 -9.01
N SER A 32 10.64 12.03 -8.21
CA SER A 32 10.71 11.76 -6.77
C SER A 32 9.46 12.23 -6.03
N SER A 33 8.94 13.42 -6.39
CA SER A 33 7.71 13.95 -5.81
C SER A 33 6.48 13.09 -6.17
N GLN A 34 6.38 12.64 -7.42
CA GLN A 34 5.33 11.72 -7.88
C GLN A 34 5.40 10.40 -7.12
N LEU A 35 6.60 9.81 -6.98
CA LEU A 35 6.77 8.58 -6.22
C LEU A 35 6.34 8.75 -4.76
N MET A 36 6.64 9.89 -4.14
CA MET A 36 6.21 10.18 -2.77
C MET A 36 4.68 10.29 -2.67
N LEU A 37 4.04 10.97 -3.62
CA LEU A 37 2.58 11.07 -3.69
C LEU A 37 1.93 9.70 -3.91
N GLU A 38 2.50 8.86 -4.77
CA GLU A 38 2.00 7.51 -4.99
C GLU A 38 2.16 6.65 -3.73
N LYS A 39 3.30 6.70 -3.04
CA LYS A 39 3.48 6.04 -1.73
C LYS A 39 2.44 6.50 -0.71
N GLN A 40 2.10 7.78 -0.67
CA GLN A 40 1.04 8.29 0.21
C GLN A 40 -0.34 7.74 -0.16
N ARG A 41 -0.67 7.66 -1.46
CA ARG A 41 -1.94 7.10 -1.94
C ARG A 41 -2.05 5.59 -1.65
N ILE A 42 -0.97 4.85 -1.87
CA ILE A 42 -0.86 3.43 -1.53
C ILE A 42 -1.07 3.25 -0.01
N ALA A 43 -0.36 4.04 0.80
CA ALA A 43 -0.50 3.98 2.25
C ALA A 43 -1.93 4.33 2.70
N ARG A 44 -2.57 5.30 2.05
CA ARG A 44 -3.96 5.68 2.32
C ARG A 44 -4.93 4.54 2.05
N ALA A 45 -4.75 3.79 0.95
CA ALA A 45 -5.58 2.62 0.65
C ALA A 45 -5.43 1.53 1.73
N ALA A 46 -4.19 1.23 2.17
CA ALA A 46 -3.96 0.29 3.27
C ALA A 46 -4.53 0.78 4.61
N LEU A 47 -4.44 2.09 4.88
CA LEU A 47 -5.04 2.70 6.08
C LEU A 47 -6.57 2.64 6.05
N ASP A 48 -7.18 2.82 4.88
CA ASP A 48 -8.64 2.70 4.73
C ASP A 48 -9.16 1.30 5.07
N TYR A 49 -8.41 0.28 4.65
CA TYR A 49 -8.72 -1.11 4.97
C TYR A 49 -8.72 -1.40 6.48
N ILE A 50 -7.75 -0.87 7.25
CA ILE A 50 -7.68 -1.15 8.69
C ILE A 50 -8.59 -0.20 9.50
N GLU A 51 -8.65 1.08 9.13
CA GLU A 51 -9.48 2.07 9.82
C GLU A 51 -10.99 1.81 9.64
N SER A 52 -11.40 1.23 8.51
CA SER A 52 -12.80 0.83 8.31
C SER A 52 -13.23 -0.28 9.27
N GLN A 53 -12.33 -1.19 9.66
CA GLN A 53 -12.61 -2.21 10.68
C GLN A 53 -12.68 -1.58 12.08
N HIS A 54 -11.85 -0.57 12.36
CA HIS A 54 -11.88 0.15 13.64
C HIS A 54 -13.15 0.99 13.80
N SER A 55 -13.59 1.66 12.73
CA SER A 55 -14.71 2.62 12.75
C SER A 55 -16.05 2.04 12.32
N SER A 56 -16.10 0.74 12.01
CA SER A 56 -17.28 0.06 11.47
C SER A 56 -17.85 0.73 10.20
N ASN A 57 -16.97 1.04 9.23
CA ASN A 57 -17.33 1.79 8.01
C ASN A 57 -17.11 0.96 6.73
N SER A 58 -18.17 0.30 6.24
CA SER A 58 -18.10 -0.53 5.03
C SER A 58 -17.83 0.25 3.74
N LEU A 59 -18.24 1.52 3.63
CA LEU A 59 -17.94 2.35 2.46
C LEU A 59 -16.45 2.69 2.38
N GLN A 60 -15.81 2.95 3.52
CA GLN A 60 -14.36 3.13 3.60
C GLN A 60 -13.61 1.82 3.27
N MET A 61 -14.14 0.66 3.67
CA MET A 61 -13.58 -0.62 3.25
C MET A 61 -13.69 -0.80 1.74
N GLN A 62 -14.88 -0.57 1.17
CA GLN A 62 -15.16 -0.73 -0.26
C GLN A 62 -14.22 0.08 -1.15
N ARG A 63 -13.84 1.31 -0.77
CA ARG A 63 -12.92 2.10 -1.59
C ARG A 63 -11.50 1.55 -1.64
N SER A 64 -11.09 0.77 -0.64
CA SER A 64 -9.74 0.19 -0.54
C SER A 64 -9.59 -1.14 -1.28
N LEU A 65 -10.68 -1.88 -1.46
CA LEU A 65 -10.66 -3.26 -1.95
C LEU A 65 -11.02 -3.38 -3.43
N ASP A 66 -10.28 -4.23 -4.14
CA ASP A 66 -10.68 -4.72 -5.45
C ASP A 66 -11.81 -5.76 -5.34
N GLU A 67 -12.68 -5.84 -6.34
CA GLU A 67 -13.75 -6.84 -6.43
C GLU A 67 -13.24 -8.29 -6.36
N LYS A 68 -12.02 -8.53 -6.85
CA LYS A 68 -11.37 -9.84 -6.86
C LYS A 68 -10.38 -10.04 -5.71
N LEU A 69 -10.57 -9.32 -4.59
CA LEU A 69 -9.74 -9.51 -3.40
C LEU A 69 -9.62 -10.98 -3.01
N ALA A 70 -8.39 -11.45 -2.84
CA ALA A 70 -8.08 -12.70 -2.18
C ALA A 70 -7.28 -12.44 -0.90
N LYS A 71 -7.92 -12.58 0.26
CA LYS A 71 -7.24 -12.57 1.57
C LYS A 71 -7.05 -13.99 2.06
N ARG A 72 -5.83 -14.36 2.44
CA ARG A 72 -5.46 -15.72 2.85
C ARG A 72 -4.62 -15.77 4.11
N THR A 73 -4.73 -16.87 4.84
CA THR A 73 -3.83 -17.25 5.92
C THR A 73 -3.74 -18.77 6.01
N TYR A 74 -2.74 -19.28 6.71
CA TYR A 74 -2.71 -20.68 7.13
C TYR A 74 -3.49 -20.82 8.44
N TRP A 75 -4.08 -21.99 8.68
CA TRP A 75 -4.81 -22.28 9.91
C TRP A 75 -4.67 -23.74 10.28
N GLN A 76 -4.70 -24.04 11.57
CA GLN A 76 -4.66 -25.39 12.09
C GLN A 76 -6.02 -25.82 12.64
N ASP A 77 -6.52 -26.97 12.19
CA ASP A 77 -7.75 -27.55 12.76
C ASP A 77 -7.49 -28.22 14.13
N LYS A 78 -8.52 -28.85 14.69
CA LYS A 78 -8.43 -29.55 15.99
C LYS A 78 -7.60 -30.83 15.95
N GLU A 79 -7.39 -31.39 14.77
CA GLU A 79 -6.65 -32.64 14.50
C GLU A 79 -5.19 -32.38 14.11
N ASP A 80 -4.72 -31.13 14.24
CA ASP A 80 -3.39 -30.65 13.85
C ASP A 80 -3.14 -30.58 12.33
N ASN A 81 -4.17 -30.68 11.48
CA ASN A 81 -4.00 -30.49 10.05
C ASN A 81 -3.93 -29.00 9.69
N GLU A 82 -3.00 -28.63 8.81
CA GLU A 82 -2.89 -27.27 8.28
C GLU A 82 -3.66 -27.12 6.96
N PHE A 83 -4.39 -26.02 6.82
CA PHE A 83 -5.08 -25.66 5.59
C PHE A 83 -5.04 -24.14 5.36
N VAL A 84 -5.37 -23.72 4.13
CA VAL A 84 -5.46 -22.30 3.78
C VAL A 84 -6.89 -21.82 3.96
N MET A 85 -7.07 -20.80 4.80
CA MET A 85 -8.32 -20.05 4.89
C MET A 85 -8.31 -18.91 3.87
N GLU A 86 -9.43 -18.74 3.16
CA GLU A 86 -9.63 -17.65 2.21
C GLU A 86 -10.81 -16.76 2.65
N THR A 87 -10.65 -15.46 2.45
CA THR A 87 -11.66 -14.43 2.72
C THR A 87 -11.76 -13.51 1.51
N ASP A 88 -12.97 -13.36 0.99
CA ASP A 88 -13.24 -12.50 -0.16
C ASP A 88 -13.61 -11.06 0.25
N ARG A 89 -13.82 -10.20 -0.75
CA ARG A 89 -14.24 -8.82 -0.55
C ARG A 89 -15.55 -8.69 0.23
N ASN A 90 -16.55 -9.51 -0.07
CA ASN A 90 -17.89 -9.37 0.53
C ASN A 90 -17.84 -9.67 2.02
N ILE A 91 -17.08 -10.71 2.41
CA ILE A 91 -16.82 -11.01 3.82
C ILE A 91 -16.10 -9.83 4.49
N MET A 92 -15.09 -9.24 3.84
CA MET A 92 -14.40 -8.07 4.39
C MET A 92 -15.32 -6.85 4.58
N LEU A 93 -16.31 -6.64 3.70
CA LEU A 93 -17.31 -5.57 3.88
C LEU A 93 -18.22 -5.83 5.09
N GLU A 94 -18.63 -7.08 5.31
CA GLU A 94 -19.42 -7.45 6.49
C GLU A 94 -18.60 -7.34 7.79
N ILE A 95 -17.31 -7.72 7.77
CA ILE A 95 -16.38 -7.49 8.88
C ILE A 95 -16.29 -5.99 9.18
N ALA A 96 -16.11 -5.16 8.14
CA ALA A 96 -16.05 -3.71 8.29
C ALA A 96 -17.36 -3.09 8.80
N LYS A 97 -18.49 -3.80 8.76
CA LYS A 97 -19.77 -3.32 9.30
C LYS A 97 -19.99 -3.76 10.75
N SER A 98 -19.53 -4.96 11.10
CA SER A 98 -20.00 -5.67 12.29
C SER A 98 -18.91 -5.94 13.33
N TYR A 99 -17.65 -6.10 12.93
CA TYR A 99 -16.60 -6.61 13.81
C TYR A 99 -16.43 -5.77 15.06
N ASN A 100 -16.36 -4.44 14.91
CA ASN A 100 -16.23 -3.50 16.01
C ASN A 100 -17.49 -2.66 16.27
N ALA A 101 -18.69 -3.19 15.97
CA ALA A 101 -19.94 -2.44 16.13
C ALA A 101 -20.18 -1.95 17.58
N ASN A 102 -19.67 -2.69 18.57
CA ASN A 102 -19.76 -2.33 19.99
C ASN A 102 -18.57 -1.51 20.49
N GLY A 103 -17.55 -1.25 19.66
CA GLY A 103 -16.35 -0.51 20.04
C GLY A 103 -15.41 -1.25 21.00
N ASP A 104 -15.54 -2.57 21.13
CA ASP A 104 -14.85 -3.39 22.14
C ASP A 104 -13.75 -4.30 21.58
N LYS A 105 -13.46 -4.24 20.27
CA LYS A 105 -12.46 -5.12 19.62
C LYS A 105 -11.05 -4.57 19.53
N PHE A 106 -10.89 -3.27 19.76
CA PHE A 106 -9.61 -2.59 19.65
C PHE A 106 -9.31 -1.78 20.91
N PRO A 107 -8.03 -1.57 21.25
CA PRO A 107 -7.67 -0.64 22.31
C PRO A 107 -8.10 0.79 21.93
N LYS A 108 -8.13 1.70 22.92
CA LYS A 108 -8.50 3.11 22.70
C LYS A 108 -7.69 3.79 21.58
N ILE A 109 -6.44 3.38 21.40
CA ILE A 109 -5.55 3.84 20.33
C ILE A 109 -5.01 2.60 19.61
N PRO A 110 -5.69 2.13 18.55
CA PRO A 110 -5.29 0.95 17.80
C PRO A 110 -3.99 1.18 17.01
N LYS A 111 -3.11 0.18 16.95
CA LYS A 111 -1.94 0.23 16.06
C LYS A 111 -2.39 0.12 14.60
N LYS A 112 -1.84 0.97 13.73
CA LYS A 112 -2.10 0.99 12.27
C LYS A 112 -0.86 1.44 11.48
N GLN A 113 0.23 0.71 11.63
CA GLN A 113 1.50 1.08 11.00
C GLN A 113 1.56 0.52 9.58
N VAL A 114 1.74 1.39 8.59
CA VAL A 114 1.85 1.01 7.18
C VAL A 114 3.26 1.28 6.66
N THR A 115 3.85 0.30 5.99
CA THR A 115 5.13 0.41 5.30
C THR A 115 4.92 0.02 3.84
N VAL A 116 5.14 0.96 2.92
CA VAL A 116 5.19 0.64 1.48
C VAL A 116 6.56 0.02 1.20
N LEU A 117 6.57 -1.28 0.91
CA LEU A 117 7.79 -2.06 0.71
C LEU A 117 8.40 -1.80 -0.66
N ASP A 118 7.55 -1.73 -1.68
CA ASP A 118 7.97 -1.53 -3.06
C ASP A 118 6.86 -0.91 -3.90
N VAL A 119 7.24 -0.17 -4.95
CA VAL A 119 6.35 0.42 -5.96
C VAL A 119 7.02 0.31 -7.32
N GLU A 120 6.39 -0.42 -8.24
CA GLU A 120 6.86 -0.58 -9.62
C GLU A 120 5.70 -0.25 -10.57
N GLY A 121 5.78 0.91 -11.24
CA GLY A 121 4.73 1.39 -12.13
C GLY A 121 3.35 1.46 -11.46
N ARG A 122 2.46 0.53 -11.83
CA ARG A 122 1.07 0.44 -11.35
C ARG A 122 0.85 -0.61 -10.27
N VAL A 123 1.90 -1.21 -9.71
CA VAL A 123 1.78 -2.22 -8.65
C VAL A 123 2.61 -1.83 -7.43
N ALA A 124 2.19 -2.30 -6.26
CA ALA A 124 2.87 -2.02 -5.00
C ALA A 124 2.73 -3.18 -4.02
N SER A 125 3.74 -3.34 -3.17
CA SER A 125 3.73 -4.25 -2.03
C SER A 125 3.75 -3.46 -0.72
N VAL A 126 2.92 -3.84 0.23
CA VAL A 126 2.74 -3.11 1.51
C VAL A 126 2.75 -4.10 2.67
N LYS A 127 3.38 -3.69 3.77
CA LYS A 127 3.21 -4.32 5.08
C LYS A 127 2.34 -3.42 5.95
N LEU A 128 1.26 -3.96 6.50
CA LEU A 128 0.48 -3.34 7.56
C LEU A 128 0.72 -4.12 8.86
N GLU A 129 0.94 -3.39 9.95
CA GLU A 129 1.00 -3.97 11.30
C GLU A 129 -0.11 -3.39 12.16
N ALA A 130 -1.01 -4.26 12.60
CA ALA A 130 -2.04 -4.00 13.60
C ALA A 130 -1.53 -4.38 15.00
N ASP A 131 -2.40 -4.33 16.00
CA ASP A 131 -2.06 -4.70 17.38
C ASP A 131 -1.63 -6.17 17.48
N ASP A 132 -2.48 -7.09 17.01
CA ASP A 132 -2.30 -8.54 17.18
C ASP A 132 -1.82 -9.28 15.93
N TRP A 133 -1.84 -8.64 14.76
CA TRP A 133 -1.53 -9.31 13.48
C TRP A 133 -0.74 -8.40 12.53
N ILE A 134 -0.27 -9.03 11.45
CA ILE A 134 0.37 -8.37 10.32
C ILE A 134 -0.30 -8.82 9.02
N ASP A 135 -0.35 -7.90 8.06
CA ASP A 135 -0.85 -8.13 6.71
C ASP A 135 0.24 -7.74 5.70
N TYR A 136 0.57 -8.65 4.79
CA TYR A 136 1.30 -8.38 3.56
C TYR A 136 0.31 -8.23 2.42
N MET A 137 0.32 -7.08 1.78
CA MET A 137 -0.69 -6.70 0.79
C MET A 137 -0.04 -6.45 -0.57
N HIS A 138 -0.73 -6.88 -1.62
CA HIS A 138 -0.43 -6.44 -2.99
C HIS A 138 -1.54 -5.51 -3.46
N LEU A 139 -1.13 -4.36 -3.96
CA LEU A 139 -2.02 -3.34 -4.51
C LEU A 139 -1.70 -3.12 -5.98
N TYR A 140 -2.71 -2.66 -6.71
CA TYR A 140 -2.52 -2.13 -8.05
C TYR A 140 -3.31 -0.83 -8.22
N LYS A 141 -2.82 0.03 -9.11
CA LYS A 141 -3.53 1.23 -9.54
C LYS A 141 -4.45 0.86 -10.68
N ASN A 142 -5.76 1.03 -10.51
CA ASN A 142 -6.76 0.72 -11.54
C ASN A 142 -6.76 1.78 -12.67
N ALA A 143 -7.66 1.63 -13.64
CA ALA A 143 -7.77 2.54 -14.78
C ALA A 143 -8.22 3.96 -14.38
N ASP A 144 -8.97 4.08 -13.28
CA ASP A 144 -9.46 5.36 -12.73
C ASP A 144 -8.39 6.09 -11.90
N GLY A 145 -7.23 5.45 -11.68
CA GLY A 145 -6.13 6.00 -10.89
C GLY A 145 -6.20 5.69 -9.40
N ASP A 146 -7.15 4.86 -8.96
CA ASP A 146 -7.28 4.41 -7.58
C ASP A 146 -6.36 3.24 -7.27
N TRP A 147 -5.70 3.28 -6.11
CA TRP A 147 -5.00 2.12 -5.57
C TRP A 147 -5.97 1.17 -4.87
N LYS A 148 -6.01 -0.09 -5.31
CA LYS A 148 -6.87 -1.14 -4.76
C LYS A 148 -6.05 -2.31 -4.25
N ILE A 149 -6.42 -2.83 -3.09
CA ILE A 149 -5.88 -4.06 -2.51
C ILE A 149 -6.54 -5.24 -3.22
N ILE A 150 -5.71 -6.09 -3.84
CA ILE A 150 -6.17 -7.28 -4.57
C ILE A 150 -5.72 -8.58 -3.89
N ASN A 151 -4.62 -8.57 -3.13
CA ASN A 151 -4.20 -9.72 -2.32
C ASN A 151 -3.82 -9.28 -0.91
N VAL A 152 -4.13 -10.12 0.08
CA VAL A 152 -3.66 -9.98 1.46
C VAL A 152 -3.24 -11.35 1.99
N LEU A 153 -1.99 -11.48 2.43
CA LEU A 153 -1.51 -12.61 3.23
C LEU A 153 -1.32 -12.12 4.66
N TRP A 154 -1.98 -12.76 5.63
CA TRP A 154 -1.94 -12.28 7.01
C TRP A 154 -1.59 -13.37 8.01
N GLN A 155 -1.11 -12.96 9.18
CA GLN A 155 -0.98 -13.83 10.35
C GLN A 155 -1.07 -13.06 11.66
N PHE A 156 -1.50 -13.73 12.72
CA PHE A 156 -1.26 -13.26 14.08
C PHE A 156 0.24 -13.18 14.38
N LYS A 157 0.61 -12.22 15.25
CA LYS A 157 1.97 -12.12 15.81
C LYS A 157 2.25 -13.27 16.76
N ASP A 158 1.26 -13.63 17.56
CA ASP A 158 1.24 -14.88 18.30
C ASP A 158 0.68 -15.98 17.40
N GLN A 159 1.59 -16.79 16.84
CA GLN A 159 1.23 -17.85 15.90
C GLN A 159 0.42 -18.98 16.53
N SER A 160 0.42 -19.12 17.86
CA SER A 160 -0.43 -20.09 18.55
C SER A 160 -1.92 -19.78 18.41
N LYS A 161 -2.28 -18.55 18.03
CA LYS A 161 -3.64 -18.13 17.73
C LYS A 161 -4.20 -18.67 16.41
N HIS A 162 -3.38 -19.30 15.56
CA HIS A 162 -3.79 -19.93 14.31
C HIS A 162 -4.26 -21.37 14.49
N SER A 163 -5.15 -21.61 15.45
CA SER A 163 -5.64 -22.94 15.75
C SER A 163 -7.07 -22.92 16.27
N ASP A 164 -7.85 -23.94 15.90
CA ASP A 164 -9.17 -24.22 16.49
C ASP A 164 -9.09 -24.80 17.90
N LYS A 165 -7.89 -25.19 18.36
CA LYS A 165 -7.68 -25.60 19.73
C LYS A 165 -7.89 -24.36 20.61
N LYS A 166 -8.89 -24.44 21.50
CA LYS A 166 -9.12 -23.39 22.50
C LYS A 166 -7.78 -23.04 23.16
N GLN A 167 -7.42 -21.76 23.17
CA GLN A 167 -6.41 -21.26 24.10
C GLN A 167 -6.93 -21.56 25.50
N THR A 168 -6.49 -22.67 26.06
CA THR A 168 -6.67 -22.99 27.48
C THR A 168 -5.83 -21.99 28.24
N ASN A 169 -6.42 -20.85 28.57
CA ASN A 169 -6.01 -20.03 29.70
C ASN A 169 -6.85 -20.44 30.91
#